data_AF-A0A9D9QRW5-F1
#
_entry.id   AF-A0A9D9QRW5-F1
#
_cell.length_a   1.000
_cell.length_b   1.000
_cell.length_c   1.000
_cell.angle_alpha   90.00
_cell.angle_beta   90.00
_cell.angle_gamma   90.00
#
_symmetry.space_group_name_H-M   'P 1'
#
loop_
_entity.id
_entity.type
_entity.pdbx_description
1 polymer ?
#
loop_
_entity_poly.entity_id
_entity_poly.type
_entity_poly.pdbx_seq_one_letter_code
_entity_poly.pdbx_strand_id
1 'polypeptide(L)'
;MKLNPFNKKSTAYCDKIKAEYDQLRRQLASVNKELIDAEQQHAKERDHQTRLRDAAGKMSMNTPPAAKAHWPVLCAAHEKLDRLKSQASSLESQIRPLLRVLDAPDAFAQAKKKLDDLVAQNKAHSAEVETTDRQIAKLDKRIADLEIRISTETKSASQTLINGDGEFVVPESLTKLEMELRIVRSTLADLQSTRDTASAKLGDLPVAMREAERTFIHCRAVVAEIELYEQLMPVMNQFARASAARRQCDYRHDEDRFEIEIPRDLVEAAQATLATEMTAA
;
A
#
# COMPACT_ATOMS: atom_id res chain seq x y z
N MET A 1 -4.88 37.07 15.83
CA MET A 1 -5.25 35.75 15.27
C MET A 1 -5.89 35.96 13.90
N LYS A 2 -5.11 35.88 12.81
CA LYS A 2 -5.66 35.94 11.45
C LYS A 2 -6.25 34.57 11.14
N LEU A 3 -7.57 34.49 11.04
CA LEU A 3 -8.29 33.35 10.48
C LEU A 3 -7.80 33.14 9.05
N ASN A 4 -7.16 32.00 8.78
CA ASN A 4 -6.84 31.56 7.43
C ASN A 4 -8.16 31.42 6.66
N PRO A 5 -8.42 32.21 5.60
CA PRO A 5 -9.67 32.15 4.84
C PRO A 5 -9.84 30.83 4.07
N PHE A 6 -8.78 30.01 4.02
CA PHE A 6 -8.71 28.71 3.35
C PHE A 6 -9.09 27.51 4.22
N ASN A 7 -9.46 27.72 5.50
CA ASN A 7 -9.74 26.60 6.44
C ASN A 7 -11.20 26.13 6.44
N LYS A 8 -11.99 26.46 5.41
CA LYS A 8 -13.29 25.82 5.21
C LYS A 8 -13.05 24.55 4.40
N LYS A 9 -13.23 23.39 5.04
CA LYS A 9 -13.30 22.07 4.39
C LYS A 9 -14.29 22.15 3.23
N SER A 10 -13.80 22.48 2.03
CA SER A 10 -14.64 22.59 0.85
C SER A 10 -14.66 21.22 0.20
N THR A 11 -15.56 20.36 0.66
CA THR A 11 -15.80 19.04 0.06
C THR A 11 -16.37 19.14 -1.36
N ALA A 12 -16.60 20.35 -1.87
CA ALA A 12 -17.30 20.60 -3.12
C ALA A 12 -16.63 19.97 -4.36
N TYR A 13 -15.31 19.79 -4.36
CA TYR A 13 -14.61 19.10 -5.46
C TYR A 13 -14.82 17.58 -5.38
N CYS A 14 -14.57 16.98 -4.21
CA CYS A 14 -14.82 15.55 -4.00
C CYS A 14 -16.30 15.18 -4.20
N ASP A 15 -17.23 16.05 -3.78
CA ASP A 15 -18.67 15.86 -3.98
C ASP A 15 -19.06 15.89 -5.47
N LYS A 16 -18.43 16.77 -6.28
CA LYS A 16 -18.61 16.80 -7.74
C LYS A 16 -18.07 15.53 -8.40
N ILE A 17 -16.85 15.14 -8.05
CA ILE A 17 -16.22 13.90 -8.56
C ILE A 17 -17.08 12.69 -8.22
N LYS A 18 -17.64 12.64 -7.00
CA LYS A 18 -18.54 11.57 -6.59
C LYS A 18 -19.82 11.54 -7.43
N ALA A 19 -20.42 12.70 -7.70
CA ALA A 19 -21.60 12.79 -8.56
C ALA A 19 -21.31 12.34 -10.00
N GLU A 20 -20.17 12.77 -10.58
CA GLU A 20 -19.71 12.34 -11.91
C GLU A 20 -19.45 10.84 -11.97
N TYR A 21 -18.80 10.29 -10.95
CA TYR A 21 -18.56 8.86 -10.80
C TYR A 21 -19.88 8.07 -10.76
N ASP A 22 -20.84 8.49 -9.93
CA ASP A 22 -22.14 7.83 -9.81
C ASP A 22 -22.93 7.91 -11.13
N GLN A 23 -22.84 9.01 -11.85
CA GLN A 23 -23.46 9.17 -13.17
C GLN A 23 -22.84 8.22 -14.20
N LEU A 24 -21.52 8.19 -14.33
CA LEU A 24 -20.83 7.30 -15.26
C LEU A 24 -21.08 5.82 -14.92
N ARG A 25 -21.13 5.49 -13.63
CA ARG A 25 -21.45 4.14 -13.17
C ARG A 25 -22.87 3.70 -13.54
N ARG A 26 -23.85 4.60 -13.46
CA ARG A 26 -25.22 4.33 -13.94
C ARG A 26 -25.26 4.13 -15.45
N GLN A 27 -24.52 4.93 -16.21
CA GLN A 27 -24.42 4.78 -17.67
C GLN A 27 -23.78 3.44 -18.05
N LEU A 28 -22.68 3.07 -17.40
CA LEU A 28 -22.02 1.78 -17.60
C LEU A 28 -22.95 0.61 -17.26
N ALA A 29 -23.72 0.71 -16.16
CA ALA A 29 -24.71 -0.30 -15.81
C ALA A 29 -25.83 -0.42 -16.86
N SER A 30 -26.23 0.67 -17.52
CA SER A 30 -27.17 0.66 -18.63
C SER A 30 -26.57 -0.02 -19.87
N VAL A 31 -25.37 0.41 -20.28
CA VAL A 31 -24.66 -0.16 -21.44
C VAL A 31 -24.39 -1.64 -21.25
N ASN A 32 -24.02 -2.08 -20.05
CA ASN A 32 -23.80 -3.50 -19.77
C ASN A 32 -25.09 -4.34 -19.88
N LYS A 33 -26.24 -3.79 -19.50
CA LYS A 33 -27.54 -4.47 -19.73
C LYS A 33 -27.83 -4.59 -21.23
N GLU A 34 -27.65 -3.51 -21.98
CA GLU A 34 -27.83 -3.52 -23.43
C GLU A 34 -26.84 -4.45 -24.14
N LEU A 35 -25.62 -4.59 -23.60
CA LEU A 35 -24.59 -5.50 -24.09
C LEU A 35 -25.03 -6.95 -23.91
N ILE A 36 -25.57 -7.32 -22.74
CA ILE A 36 -26.12 -8.67 -22.50
C ILE A 36 -27.24 -8.98 -23.51
N ASP A 37 -28.16 -8.04 -23.73
CA ASP A 37 -29.25 -8.21 -24.70
C ASP A 37 -28.72 -8.32 -26.14
N ALA A 38 -27.71 -7.52 -26.50
CA ALA A 38 -27.06 -7.55 -27.80
C ALA A 38 -26.25 -8.85 -28.04
N GLU A 39 -25.59 -9.39 -27.00
CA GLU A 39 -24.90 -10.68 -27.07
C GLU A 39 -25.88 -11.82 -27.30
N GLN A 40 -27.01 -11.81 -26.60
CA GLN A 40 -28.09 -12.78 -26.82
C GLN A 40 -28.67 -12.67 -28.23
N GLN A 41 -28.89 -11.45 -28.73
CA GLN A 41 -29.38 -11.25 -30.09
C GLN A 41 -28.36 -11.73 -31.13
N HIS A 42 -27.09 -11.33 -31.00
CA HIS A 42 -26.03 -11.77 -31.90
C HIS A 42 -25.86 -13.30 -31.88
N ALA A 43 -25.98 -13.95 -30.72
CA ALA A 43 -25.97 -15.40 -30.63
C ALA A 43 -27.15 -16.04 -31.39
N LYS A 44 -28.37 -15.50 -31.23
CA LYS A 44 -29.55 -15.96 -31.98
C LYS A 44 -29.37 -15.80 -33.49
N GLU A 45 -28.87 -14.66 -33.96
CA GLU A 45 -28.63 -14.41 -35.38
C GLU A 45 -27.52 -15.30 -35.94
N ARG A 46 -26.47 -15.56 -35.14
CA ARG A 46 -25.39 -16.48 -35.51
C ARG A 46 -25.89 -17.92 -35.65
N ASP A 47 -26.72 -18.37 -34.72
CA ASP A 47 -27.34 -19.69 -34.76
C ASP A 47 -28.30 -19.81 -35.95
N HIS A 48 -29.08 -18.75 -36.24
CA HIS A 48 -29.94 -18.69 -37.43
C HIS A 48 -29.14 -18.77 -38.73
N GLN A 49 -28.05 -18.00 -38.85
CA GLN A 49 -27.14 -18.04 -39.99
C GLN A 49 -26.53 -19.44 -40.18
N THR A 50 -26.16 -20.09 -39.07
CA THR A 50 -25.57 -21.44 -39.08
C THR A 50 -26.60 -22.46 -39.59
N ARG A 51 -27.85 -22.39 -39.12
CA ARG A 51 -28.96 -23.23 -39.61
C ARG A 51 -29.25 -23.02 -41.09
N LEU A 52 -29.30 -21.77 -41.55
CA LEU A 52 -29.50 -21.45 -42.98
C LEU A 52 -28.38 -22.01 -43.85
N ARG A 53 -27.13 -22.03 -43.35
CA ARG A 53 -25.99 -22.63 -44.04
C ARG A 53 -26.07 -24.16 -44.05
N ASP A 54 -26.40 -24.77 -42.92
CA ASP A 54 -26.51 -26.22 -42.77
C ASP A 54 -27.68 -26.83 -43.57
N ALA A 55 -28.76 -26.07 -43.77
CA ALA A 55 -29.93 -26.50 -44.55
C ALA A 55 -29.63 -26.76 -46.03
N ALA A 56 -28.58 -26.14 -46.60
CA ALA A 56 -28.12 -26.43 -47.96
C ALA A 56 -27.22 -27.69 -48.05
N GLY A 57 -26.98 -28.36 -46.93
CA GLY A 57 -26.10 -29.52 -46.82
C GLY A 57 -24.64 -29.12 -46.59
N LYS A 58 -24.00 -29.79 -45.62
CA LYS A 58 -22.60 -29.52 -45.19
C LYS A 58 -21.55 -29.68 -46.31
N MET A 59 -21.92 -30.35 -47.41
CA MET A 59 -21.07 -30.60 -48.58
C MET A 59 -21.32 -29.61 -49.74
N SER A 60 -22.26 -28.67 -49.59
CA SER A 60 -22.50 -27.63 -50.59
C SER A 60 -21.38 -26.58 -50.54
N MET A 61 -20.65 -26.43 -51.65
CA MET A 61 -19.64 -25.38 -51.84
C MET A 61 -20.26 -23.97 -51.99
N ASN A 62 -21.57 -23.88 -52.25
CA ASN A 62 -22.25 -22.60 -52.48
C ASN A 62 -23.01 -22.14 -51.23
N THR A 63 -22.86 -20.86 -50.89
CA THR A 63 -23.64 -20.23 -49.81
C THR A 63 -25.09 -20.09 -50.28
N PRO A 64 -26.08 -20.65 -49.55
CA PRO A 64 -27.48 -20.55 -49.95
C PRO A 64 -27.93 -19.08 -50.04
N PRO A 65 -28.81 -18.71 -51.00
CA PRO A 65 -29.29 -17.33 -51.18
C PRO A 65 -29.90 -16.73 -49.90
N ALA A 66 -30.60 -17.54 -49.11
CA ALA A 66 -31.17 -17.12 -47.82
C ALA A 66 -30.09 -16.76 -46.78
N ALA A 67 -29.01 -17.54 -46.69
CA ALA A 67 -27.87 -17.22 -45.81
C ALA A 67 -27.12 -15.97 -46.30
N LYS A 68 -27.02 -15.75 -47.62
CA LYS A 68 -26.44 -14.54 -48.20
C LYS A 68 -27.28 -13.30 -47.87
N ALA A 69 -28.60 -13.41 -47.92
CA ALA A 69 -29.53 -12.33 -47.58
C ALA A 69 -29.55 -12.01 -46.08
N HIS A 70 -29.31 -13.01 -45.22
CA HIS A 70 -29.26 -12.85 -43.77
C HIS A 70 -27.90 -12.33 -43.25
N TRP A 71 -26.82 -12.48 -44.02
CA TRP A 71 -25.48 -12.04 -43.64
C TRP A 71 -25.39 -10.58 -43.16
N PRO A 72 -26.02 -9.57 -43.82
CA PRO A 72 -26.01 -8.19 -43.34
C PRO A 72 -26.66 -8.00 -41.97
N VAL A 73 -27.66 -8.83 -41.61
CA VAL A 73 -28.35 -8.77 -40.30
C VAL A 73 -27.40 -9.22 -39.20
N LEU A 74 -26.66 -10.31 -39.42
CA LEU A 74 -25.62 -10.77 -38.50
C LEU A 74 -24.50 -9.74 -38.36
N CYS A 75 -24.03 -9.16 -39.47
CA CYS A 75 -23.03 -8.09 -39.44
C CYS A 75 -23.53 -6.87 -38.65
N ALA A 76 -24.76 -6.42 -38.87
CA ALA A 76 -25.34 -5.30 -38.12
C ALA A 76 -25.48 -5.60 -36.60
N ALA A 77 -25.83 -6.84 -36.24
CA ALA A 77 -25.87 -7.27 -34.84
C ALA A 77 -24.47 -7.31 -34.21
N HIS A 78 -23.45 -7.75 -34.96
CA HIS A 78 -22.05 -7.74 -34.53
C HIS A 78 -21.50 -6.32 -34.37
N GLU A 79 -21.74 -5.44 -35.35
CA GLU A 79 -21.36 -4.02 -35.28
C GLU A 79 -21.99 -3.32 -34.06
N LYS A 80 -23.27 -3.61 -33.77
CA LYS A 80 -23.94 -3.09 -32.57
C LYS A 80 -23.24 -3.58 -31.29
N LEU A 81 -22.87 -4.85 -31.23
CA LEU A 81 -22.13 -5.42 -30.10
C LEU A 81 -20.77 -4.75 -29.90
N ASP A 82 -20.01 -4.57 -30.98
CA ASP A 82 -18.68 -3.93 -30.92
C ASP A 82 -18.75 -2.46 -30.52
N ARG A 83 -19.78 -1.74 -30.97
CA ARG A 83 -20.05 -0.37 -30.52
C ARG A 83 -20.33 -0.31 -29.02
N LEU A 84 -21.19 -1.19 -28.51
CA LEU A 84 -21.51 -1.26 -27.07
C LEU A 84 -20.29 -1.64 -26.23
N LYS A 85 -19.46 -2.58 -26.69
CA LYS A 85 -18.19 -2.94 -26.04
C LYS A 85 -17.22 -1.77 -25.98
N SER A 86 -17.09 -1.04 -27.10
CA SER A 86 -16.24 0.15 -27.17
C SER A 86 -16.75 1.25 -26.24
N GLN A 87 -18.07 1.47 -26.16
CA GLN A 87 -18.68 2.42 -25.24
C GLN A 87 -18.45 2.02 -23.77
N ALA A 88 -18.63 0.74 -23.42
CA ALA A 88 -18.35 0.24 -22.08
C ALA A 88 -16.88 0.47 -21.70
N SER A 89 -15.94 0.12 -22.58
CA SER A 89 -14.50 0.35 -22.34
C SER A 89 -14.15 1.84 -22.19
N SER A 90 -14.78 2.72 -22.99
CA SER A 90 -14.61 4.17 -22.84
C SER A 90 -15.17 4.70 -21.52
N LEU A 91 -16.29 4.16 -21.03
CA LEU A 91 -16.84 4.56 -19.74
C LEU A 91 -15.95 4.05 -18.59
N GLU A 92 -15.42 2.83 -18.69
CA GLU A 92 -14.47 2.29 -17.71
C GLU A 92 -13.19 3.12 -17.63
N SER A 93 -12.66 3.57 -18.78
CA SER A 93 -11.45 4.40 -18.82
C SER A 93 -11.67 5.76 -18.18
N GLN A 94 -12.88 6.33 -18.29
CA GLN A 94 -13.27 7.58 -17.63
C GLN A 94 -13.52 7.40 -16.11
N ILE A 95 -14.02 6.24 -15.69
CA ILE A 95 -14.30 5.93 -14.28
C ILE A 95 -13.00 5.74 -13.46
N ARG A 96 -11.98 5.07 -14.03
CA ARG A 96 -10.72 4.76 -13.34
C ARG A 96 -10.02 5.97 -12.68
N PRO A 97 -9.83 7.12 -13.36
CA PRO A 97 -9.26 8.30 -12.74
C PRO A 97 -10.09 8.85 -11.57
N LEU A 98 -11.43 8.81 -11.68
CA LEU A 98 -12.32 9.30 -10.62
C LEU A 98 -12.23 8.41 -9.37
N LEU A 99 -12.16 7.09 -9.55
CA LEU A 99 -11.92 6.14 -8.46
C LEU A 99 -10.62 6.45 -7.72
N ARG A 100 -9.53 6.74 -8.45
CA ARG A 100 -8.25 7.10 -7.82
C ARG A 100 -8.40 8.28 -6.85
N VAL A 101 -9.21 9.28 -7.19
CA VAL A 101 -9.45 10.44 -6.33
C VAL A 101 -10.33 10.08 -5.13
N LEU A 102 -11.40 9.31 -5.36
CA LEU A 102 -12.33 8.91 -4.30
C LEU A 102 -11.71 7.95 -3.28
N ASP A 103 -10.87 7.02 -3.74
CA ASP A 103 -10.23 6.00 -2.90
C ASP A 103 -8.93 6.52 -2.23
N ALA A 104 -8.40 7.67 -2.67
CA ALA A 104 -7.14 8.22 -2.17
C ALA A 104 -7.10 8.44 -0.64
N PRO A 105 -8.15 8.97 0.01
CA PRO A 105 -8.13 9.15 1.47
C PRO A 105 -8.03 7.83 2.23
N ASP A 106 -8.77 6.81 1.79
CA ASP A 106 -8.76 5.49 2.41
C ASP A 106 -7.43 4.77 2.15
N ALA A 107 -6.90 4.86 0.93
CA ALA A 107 -5.58 4.34 0.59
C ALA A 107 -4.47 4.99 1.43
N PHE A 108 -4.54 6.31 1.65
CA PHE A 108 -3.63 7.03 2.52
C PHE A 108 -3.74 6.58 3.98
N ALA A 109 -4.96 6.42 4.50
CA ALA A 109 -5.18 5.94 5.87
C ALA A 109 -4.61 4.53 6.08
N GLN A 110 -4.80 3.63 5.11
CA GLN A 110 -4.23 2.28 5.15
C GLN A 110 -2.69 2.29 5.06
N ALA A 111 -2.12 3.09 4.16
CA ALA A 111 -0.67 3.21 4.02
C ALA A 111 -0.02 3.77 5.29
N LYS A 112 -0.63 4.79 5.90
CA LYS A 112 -0.19 5.36 7.17
C LYS A 112 -0.23 4.34 8.29
N LYS A 113 -1.37 3.62 8.45
CA LYS A 113 -1.51 2.58 9.46
C LYS A 113 -0.44 1.50 9.31
N LYS A 114 -0.20 1.03 8.08
CA LYS A 114 0.83 0.02 7.80
C LYS A 114 2.23 0.51 8.20
N LEU A 115 2.57 1.76 7.91
CA LEU A 115 3.84 2.35 8.30
C LEU A 115 3.96 2.46 9.83
N ASP A 116 2.92 2.96 10.50
CA ASP A 116 2.88 3.08 11.96
C ASP A 116 3.03 1.72 12.65
N ASP A 117 2.34 0.69 12.15
CA ASP A 117 2.42 -0.69 12.65
C ASP A 117 3.84 -1.26 12.51
N LEU A 118 4.51 -1.03 11.37
CA LEU A 118 5.89 -1.48 11.15
C LEU A 118 6.89 -0.73 12.04
N VAL A 119 6.73 0.57 12.22
CA VAL A 119 7.54 1.38 13.15
C VAL A 119 7.36 0.88 14.58
N ALA A 120 6.14 0.55 14.98
CA ALA A 120 5.85 -0.02 16.30
C ALA A 120 6.49 -1.41 16.48
N GLN A 121 6.43 -2.28 15.48
CA GLN A 121 7.09 -3.58 15.49
C GLN A 121 8.61 -3.46 15.60
N ASN A 122 9.22 -2.54 14.86
CA ASN A 122 10.67 -2.29 14.93
C ASN A 122 11.09 -1.81 16.33
N LYS A 123 10.31 -0.91 16.94
CA LYS A 123 10.54 -0.46 18.33
C LYS A 123 10.36 -1.58 19.36
N ALA A 124 9.35 -2.45 19.17
CA ALA A 124 9.11 -3.56 20.06
C ALA A 124 10.25 -4.60 20.01
N HIS A 125 10.67 -5.00 18.82
CA HIS A 125 11.74 -5.98 18.67
C HIS A 125 13.13 -5.44 19.05
N SER A 126 13.41 -4.16 18.80
CA SER A 126 14.65 -3.54 19.30
C SER A 126 14.69 -3.50 20.83
N ALA A 127 13.58 -3.13 21.49
CA ALA A 127 13.48 -3.19 22.94
C ALA A 127 13.60 -4.63 23.47
N GLU A 128 13.00 -5.61 22.79
CA GLU A 128 13.13 -7.04 23.12
C GLU A 128 14.60 -7.48 23.07
N VAL A 129 15.31 -7.20 21.98
CA VAL A 129 16.75 -7.51 21.86
C VAL A 129 17.57 -6.85 22.96
N GLU A 130 17.36 -5.56 23.23
CA GLU A 130 18.07 -4.87 24.32
C GLU A 130 17.82 -5.51 25.69
N THR A 131 16.58 -5.91 25.96
CA THR A 131 16.23 -6.55 27.24
C THR A 131 16.88 -7.93 27.37
N THR A 132 16.91 -8.69 26.28
CA THR A 132 17.53 -10.03 26.24
C THR A 132 19.05 -9.93 26.34
N ASP A 133 19.67 -8.98 25.65
CA ASP A 133 21.12 -8.73 25.74
C ASP A 133 21.53 -8.37 27.19
N ARG A 134 20.72 -7.57 27.90
CA ARG A 134 20.94 -7.29 29.33
C ARG A 134 20.80 -8.53 30.21
N GLN A 135 19.91 -9.46 29.88
CA GLN A 135 19.75 -10.72 30.61
C GLN A 135 20.92 -11.68 30.34
N ILE A 136 21.35 -11.80 29.08
CA ILE A 136 22.52 -12.59 28.67
C ILE A 136 23.76 -12.10 29.45
N ALA A 137 24.03 -10.80 29.46
CA ALA A 137 25.17 -10.24 30.18
C ALA A 137 25.15 -10.55 31.70
N LYS A 138 23.95 -10.61 32.31
CA LYS A 138 23.81 -11.01 33.72
C LYS A 138 24.10 -12.50 33.93
N LEU A 139 23.65 -13.36 33.01
CA LEU A 139 23.91 -14.79 33.09
C LEU A 139 25.40 -15.10 32.83
N ASP A 140 26.03 -14.44 31.86
CA ASP A 140 27.47 -14.57 31.59
C ASP A 140 28.30 -14.23 32.84
N LYS A 141 27.94 -13.13 33.54
CA LYS A 141 28.59 -12.77 34.80
C LYS A 141 28.37 -13.85 35.87
N ARG A 142 27.15 -14.39 36.00
CA ARG A 142 26.85 -15.46 36.96
C ARG A 142 27.60 -16.75 36.63
N ILE A 143 27.76 -17.09 35.35
CA ILE A 143 28.57 -18.22 34.89
C ILE A 143 30.01 -18.04 35.33
N ALA A 144 30.62 -16.87 35.06
CA ALA A 144 31.99 -16.58 35.46
C ALA A 144 32.17 -16.67 37.00
N ASP A 145 31.24 -16.10 37.77
CA ASP A 145 31.26 -16.17 39.23
C ASP A 145 31.13 -17.61 39.75
N LEU A 146 30.26 -18.42 39.14
CA LEU A 146 30.08 -19.85 39.47
C LEU A 146 31.32 -20.67 39.12
N GLU A 147 31.93 -20.44 37.96
CA GLU A 147 33.17 -21.11 37.53
C GLU A 147 34.33 -20.84 38.50
N ILE A 148 34.46 -19.58 38.96
CA ILE A 148 35.44 -19.22 40.00
C ILE A 148 35.15 -20.00 41.28
N ARG A 149 33.90 -20.00 41.78
CA ARG A 149 33.53 -20.69 43.02
C ARG A 149 33.73 -22.20 42.94
N ILE A 150 33.32 -22.83 41.84
CA ILE A 150 33.57 -24.25 41.57
C ILE A 150 35.07 -24.52 41.62
N SER A 151 35.89 -23.72 40.94
CA SER A 151 37.35 -23.92 40.95
C SER A 151 37.95 -23.81 42.37
N THR A 152 37.44 -22.91 43.22
CA THR A 152 37.89 -22.77 44.60
C THR A 152 37.45 -23.94 45.48
N GLU A 153 36.20 -24.40 45.33
CA GLU A 153 35.70 -25.55 46.09
C GLU A 153 36.37 -26.85 45.65
N THR A 154 36.57 -27.06 44.35
CA THR A 154 37.33 -28.21 43.83
C THR A 154 38.73 -28.24 44.42
N LYS A 155 39.44 -27.09 44.45
CA LYS A 155 40.77 -27.02 45.09
C LYS A 155 40.72 -27.38 46.57
N SER A 156 39.73 -26.86 47.31
CA SER A 156 39.57 -27.18 48.73
C SER A 156 39.27 -28.67 48.96
N ALA A 157 38.39 -29.25 48.14
CA ALA A 157 38.03 -30.67 48.20
C ALA A 157 39.24 -31.56 47.85
N SER A 158 40.01 -31.22 46.82
CA SER A 158 41.25 -31.92 46.47
C SER A 158 42.28 -31.85 47.60
N GLN A 159 42.41 -30.73 48.30
CA GLN A 159 43.33 -30.62 49.43
C GLN A 159 42.88 -31.52 50.60
N THR A 160 41.58 -31.61 50.86
CA THR A 160 41.01 -32.52 51.87
C THR A 160 41.25 -33.98 51.50
N LEU A 161 41.13 -34.34 50.21
CA LEU A 161 41.46 -35.67 49.70
C LEU A 161 42.94 -36.03 49.90
N ILE A 162 43.86 -35.08 49.65
CA ILE A 162 45.30 -35.30 49.82
C ILE A 162 45.67 -35.46 51.30
N ASN A 163 45.00 -34.73 52.19
CA ASN A 163 45.36 -34.65 53.61
C ASN A 163 44.61 -35.66 54.51
N GLY A 164 43.62 -36.40 53.98
CA GLY A 164 42.78 -37.31 54.76
C GLY A 164 43.04 -38.78 54.45
N ASP A 165 43.24 -39.60 55.48
CA ASP A 165 43.45 -41.06 55.36
C ASP A 165 42.14 -41.89 55.26
N GLY A 166 41.03 -41.28 54.81
CA GLY A 166 39.67 -41.88 54.83
C GLY A 166 38.96 -41.89 53.48
N GLU A 167 37.77 -42.50 53.42
CA GLU A 167 36.91 -42.53 52.21
C GLU A 167 36.48 -41.10 51.83
N PHE A 168 36.77 -40.71 50.58
CA PHE A 168 36.49 -39.37 50.08
C PHE A 168 35.04 -39.21 49.64
N VAL A 169 34.36 -38.23 50.23
CA VAL A 169 33.00 -37.85 49.85
C VAL A 169 33.04 -36.50 49.14
N VAL A 170 32.43 -36.42 47.95
CA VAL A 170 32.32 -35.17 47.20
C VAL A 170 31.45 -34.19 47.99
N PRO A 171 31.89 -32.94 48.21
CA PRO A 171 31.08 -31.94 48.90
C PRO A 171 29.76 -31.68 48.17
N GLU A 172 28.63 -31.69 48.91
CA GLU A 172 27.32 -31.34 48.35
C GLU A 172 27.26 -29.91 47.79
N SER A 173 28.08 -29.00 48.31
CA SER A 173 28.16 -27.64 47.81
C SER A 173 28.69 -27.60 46.36
N LEU A 174 29.69 -28.42 46.07
CA LEU A 174 30.26 -28.55 44.72
C LEU A 174 29.21 -29.09 43.73
N THR A 175 28.47 -30.14 44.11
CA THR A 175 27.41 -30.69 43.23
C THR A 175 26.26 -29.72 43.00
N LYS A 176 25.89 -28.93 44.03
CA LYS A 176 24.90 -27.84 43.90
C LYS A 176 25.37 -26.75 42.93
N LEU A 177 26.63 -26.31 43.04
CA LEU A 177 27.20 -25.30 42.13
C LEU A 177 27.29 -25.79 40.68
N GLU A 178 27.70 -27.05 40.45
CA GLU A 178 27.76 -27.64 39.11
C GLU A 178 26.37 -27.75 38.47
N MET A 179 25.36 -28.14 39.26
CA MET A 179 23.98 -28.20 38.78
C MET A 179 23.43 -26.80 38.46
N GLU A 180 23.72 -25.81 39.31
CA GLU A 180 23.37 -24.41 39.06
C GLU A 180 24.02 -23.92 37.77
N LEU A 181 25.32 -24.17 37.57
CA LEU A 181 26.05 -23.81 36.35
C LEU A 181 25.39 -24.43 35.11
N ARG A 182 24.98 -25.70 35.18
CA ARG A 182 24.29 -26.38 34.07
C ARG A 182 22.96 -25.71 33.72
N ILE A 183 22.16 -25.36 34.73
CA ILE A 183 20.87 -24.66 34.54
C ILE A 183 21.08 -23.26 33.95
N VAL A 184 22.09 -22.52 34.45
CA VAL A 184 22.40 -21.18 33.96
C VAL A 184 22.89 -21.23 32.50
N ARG A 185 23.72 -22.21 32.14
CA ARG A 185 24.17 -22.39 30.75
C ARG A 185 23.03 -22.78 29.80
N SER A 186 22.09 -23.64 30.23
CA SER A 186 20.93 -23.99 29.40
C SER A 186 20.02 -22.78 29.19
N THR A 187 19.73 -22.02 30.25
CA THR A 187 18.92 -20.79 30.13
C THR A 187 19.60 -19.71 29.29
N LEU A 188 20.93 -19.61 29.33
CA LEU A 188 21.67 -18.72 28.43
C LEU A 188 21.52 -19.14 26.97
N ALA A 189 21.63 -20.43 26.64
CA ALA A 189 21.43 -20.92 25.29
C ALA A 189 20.01 -20.62 24.77
N ASP A 190 18.99 -20.79 25.63
CA ASP A 190 17.61 -20.44 25.29
C ASP A 190 17.45 -18.94 25.02
N LEU A 191 18.03 -18.07 25.87
CA LEU A 191 17.99 -16.63 25.66
C LEU A 191 18.72 -16.20 24.39
N GLN A 192 19.87 -16.80 24.08
CA GLN A 192 20.59 -16.54 22.82
C GLN A 192 19.74 -16.89 21.60
N SER A 193 19.05 -18.04 21.63
CA SER A 193 18.10 -18.44 20.58
C SER A 193 16.95 -17.43 20.42
N THR A 194 16.37 -16.94 21.52
CA THR A 194 15.31 -15.90 21.46
C THR A 194 15.84 -14.59 20.90
N ARG A 195 17.06 -14.18 21.30
CA ARG A 195 17.73 -12.97 20.83
C ARG A 195 18.00 -13.04 19.33
N ASP A 196 18.49 -14.16 18.85
CA ASP A 196 18.78 -14.36 17.42
C ASP A 196 17.50 -14.38 16.59
N THR A 197 16.43 -14.99 17.11
CA THR A 197 15.11 -14.94 16.47
C THR A 197 14.55 -13.51 16.38
N ALA A 198 14.66 -12.72 17.45
CA ALA A 198 14.24 -11.32 17.45
C ALA A 198 15.11 -10.46 16.53
N SER A 199 16.43 -10.72 16.49
CA SER A 199 17.38 -10.04 15.61
C SER A 199 17.14 -10.37 14.14
N ALA A 200 16.77 -11.61 13.81
CA ALA A 200 16.40 -12.00 12.45
C ALA A 200 15.15 -11.24 11.98
N LYS A 201 14.13 -11.12 12.84
CA LYS A 201 12.92 -10.32 12.55
C LYS A 201 13.26 -8.84 12.31
N LEU A 202 14.21 -8.28 13.07
CA LEU A 202 14.72 -6.92 12.84
C LEU A 202 15.47 -6.78 11.51
N GLY A 203 16.09 -7.83 10.99
CA GLY A 203 16.77 -7.83 9.69
C GLY A 203 15.82 -7.67 8.51
N ASP A 204 14.60 -8.22 8.61
CA ASP A 204 13.61 -8.21 7.52
C ASP A 204 12.76 -6.93 7.46
N LEU A 205 12.58 -6.26 8.61
CA LEU A 205 11.74 -5.06 8.74
C LEU A 205 12.19 -3.85 7.89
N PRO A 206 13.49 -3.52 7.73
CA PRO A 206 13.92 -2.34 6.98
C PRO A 206 13.44 -2.31 5.53
N VAL A 207 13.37 -3.47 4.86
CA VAL A 207 12.88 -3.54 3.48
C VAL A 207 11.38 -3.26 3.44
N ALA A 208 10.61 -3.91 4.32
CA ALA A 208 9.16 -3.69 4.44
C ALA A 208 8.82 -2.25 4.81
N MET A 209 9.62 -1.61 5.67
CA MET A 209 9.47 -0.20 6.04
C MET A 209 9.70 0.72 4.84
N ARG A 210 10.77 0.55 4.07
CA ARG A 210 11.02 1.35 2.85
C ARG A 210 9.91 1.22 1.83
N GLU A 211 9.33 0.03 1.66
CA GLU A 211 8.18 -0.18 0.77
C GLU A 211 6.92 0.50 1.28
N ALA A 212 6.65 0.42 2.58
CA ALA A 212 5.54 1.12 3.22
C ALA A 212 5.69 2.64 3.12
N GLU A 213 6.90 3.18 3.33
CA GLU A 213 7.22 4.60 3.16
C GLU A 213 6.99 5.07 1.73
N ARG A 214 7.47 4.33 0.73
CA ARG A 214 7.22 4.65 -0.70
C ARG A 214 5.73 4.71 -1.02
N THR A 215 4.97 3.75 -0.49
CA THR A 215 3.51 3.70 -0.66
C THR A 215 2.84 4.88 0.02
N PHE A 216 3.24 5.19 1.26
CA PHE A 216 2.76 6.35 2.00
C PHE A 216 3.01 7.66 1.26
N ILE A 217 4.23 7.87 0.73
CA ILE A 217 4.59 9.06 -0.04
C ILE A 217 3.70 9.20 -1.28
N HIS A 218 3.50 8.10 -2.02
CA HIS A 218 2.60 8.10 -3.18
C HIS A 218 1.17 8.48 -2.80
N CYS A 219 0.60 7.84 -1.77
CA CYS A 219 -0.75 8.16 -1.33
C CYS A 219 -0.86 9.62 -0.82
N ARG A 220 0.17 10.10 -0.10
CA ARG A 220 0.20 11.49 0.39
C ARG A 220 0.24 12.50 -0.76
N ALA A 221 1.02 12.22 -1.81
CA ALA A 221 1.07 13.07 -2.99
C ALA A 221 -0.31 13.19 -3.65
N VAL A 222 -1.03 12.07 -3.82
CA VAL A 222 -2.39 12.10 -4.38
C VAL A 222 -3.36 12.89 -3.50
N VAL A 223 -3.33 12.69 -2.18
CA VAL A 223 -4.18 13.48 -1.25
C VAL A 223 -3.83 14.97 -1.32
N ALA A 224 -2.55 15.32 -1.37
CA ALA A 224 -2.11 16.71 -1.48
C ALA A 224 -2.54 17.35 -2.81
N GLU A 225 -2.52 16.61 -3.92
CA GLU A 225 -3.08 17.07 -5.20
C GLU A 225 -4.58 17.34 -5.09
N ILE A 226 -5.34 16.46 -4.43
CA ILE A 226 -6.78 16.66 -4.20
C ILE A 226 -7.04 17.90 -3.34
N GLU A 227 -6.31 18.05 -2.22
CA GLU A 227 -6.35 19.23 -1.36
C GLU A 227 -6.05 20.52 -2.15
N LEU A 228 -5.06 20.46 -3.05
CA LEU A 228 -4.73 21.59 -3.94
C LEU A 228 -5.89 21.91 -4.89
N TYR A 229 -6.46 20.91 -5.57
CA TYR A 229 -7.59 21.13 -6.48
C TYR A 229 -8.81 21.71 -5.74
N GLU A 230 -9.11 21.22 -4.53
CA GLU A 230 -10.15 21.78 -3.67
C GLU A 230 -9.93 23.28 -3.39
N GLN A 231 -8.70 23.66 -3.08
CA GLN A 231 -8.35 25.06 -2.79
C GLN A 231 -8.28 25.93 -4.05
N LEU A 232 -7.90 25.34 -5.19
CA LEU A 232 -7.79 26.05 -6.46
C LEU A 232 -9.17 26.37 -7.05
N MET A 233 -10.18 25.51 -6.87
CA MET A 233 -11.50 25.67 -7.52
C MET A 233 -12.18 27.05 -7.28
N PRO A 234 -12.20 27.61 -6.06
CA PRO A 234 -12.69 28.97 -5.83
C PRO A 234 -11.90 30.04 -6.59
N VAL A 235 -10.58 29.86 -6.73
CA VAL A 235 -9.68 30.78 -7.42
C VAL A 235 -9.76 30.61 -8.95
N MET A 236 -9.99 29.39 -9.45
CA MET A 236 -10.23 29.10 -10.87
C MET A 236 -11.42 29.88 -11.40
N ASN A 237 -12.49 30.03 -10.60
CA ASN A 237 -13.61 30.90 -10.98
C ASN A 237 -13.20 32.38 -11.11
N GLN A 238 -12.24 32.84 -10.31
CA GLN A 238 -11.71 34.20 -10.41
C GLN A 238 -10.81 34.34 -11.65
N PHE A 239 -9.95 33.36 -11.94
CA PHE A 239 -9.16 33.34 -13.17
C PHE A 239 -10.03 33.26 -14.41
N ALA A 240 -11.06 32.43 -14.44
CA ALA A 240 -12.00 32.35 -15.55
C ALA A 240 -12.72 33.69 -15.78
N ARG A 241 -13.16 34.37 -14.71
CA ARG A 241 -13.76 35.71 -14.82
C ARG A 241 -12.76 36.76 -15.31
N ALA A 242 -11.54 36.75 -14.80
CA ALA A 242 -10.49 37.67 -15.22
C ALA A 242 -10.10 37.44 -16.68
N SER A 243 -9.98 36.17 -17.10
CA SER A 243 -9.68 35.76 -18.48
C SER A 243 -10.79 36.20 -19.45
N ALA A 244 -12.05 35.89 -19.12
CA ALA A 244 -13.21 36.31 -19.91
C ALA A 244 -13.32 37.84 -20.01
N ALA A 245 -13.07 38.57 -18.91
CA ALA A 245 -13.02 40.02 -18.93
C ALA A 245 -11.86 40.56 -19.78
N ARG A 246 -10.70 39.90 -19.74
CA ARG A 246 -9.52 40.28 -20.53
C ARG A 246 -9.74 40.04 -22.02
N ARG A 247 -10.43 38.97 -22.41
CA ARG A 247 -10.85 38.74 -23.79
C ARG A 247 -11.70 39.88 -24.35
N GLN A 248 -12.60 40.44 -23.54
CA GLN A 248 -13.40 41.59 -23.97
C GLN A 248 -12.55 42.83 -24.30
N CYS A 249 -11.37 42.96 -23.67
CA CYS A 249 -10.46 44.08 -23.89
C CYS A 249 -9.32 43.75 -24.87
N ASP A 250 -8.99 42.47 -25.05
CA ASP A 250 -7.91 41.97 -25.93
C ASP A 250 -8.37 40.72 -26.70
N TYR A 251 -8.64 40.91 -27.98
CA TYR A 251 -9.08 39.87 -28.91
C TYR A 251 -8.02 38.81 -29.23
N ARG A 252 -6.79 38.94 -28.73
CA ARG A 252 -5.72 37.95 -28.85
C ARG A 252 -5.48 37.16 -27.57
N HIS A 253 -6.14 37.55 -26.47
CA HIS A 253 -6.07 36.80 -25.22
C HIS A 253 -6.74 35.44 -25.38
N ASP A 254 -6.08 34.39 -24.90
CA ASP A 254 -6.58 33.02 -24.87
C ASP A 254 -7.45 32.83 -23.62
N GLU A 255 -8.73 32.55 -23.79
CA GLU A 255 -9.67 32.45 -22.67
C GLU A 255 -9.36 31.27 -21.75
N ASP A 256 -8.76 30.22 -22.30
CA ASP A 256 -8.46 28.97 -21.58
C ASP A 256 -7.14 29.04 -20.80
N ARG A 257 -6.38 30.14 -20.92
CA ARG A 257 -5.06 30.29 -20.29
C ARG A 257 -4.89 31.63 -19.61
N PHE A 258 -4.55 31.59 -18.32
CA PHE A 258 -4.23 32.79 -17.53
C PHE A 258 -2.85 32.63 -16.88
N GLU A 259 -1.85 33.35 -17.37
CA GLU A 259 -0.48 33.29 -16.88
C GLU A 259 -0.30 34.11 -15.59
N ILE A 260 0.28 33.50 -14.56
CA ILE A 260 0.47 34.10 -13.24
C ILE A 260 1.91 33.85 -12.81
N GLU A 261 2.63 34.93 -12.52
CA GLU A 261 3.97 34.84 -11.94
C GLU A 261 3.86 34.62 -10.43
N ILE A 262 4.50 33.56 -9.92
CA ILE A 262 4.54 33.27 -8.48
C ILE A 262 5.59 34.20 -7.85
N PRO A 263 5.24 34.97 -6.79
CA PRO A 263 6.19 35.79 -6.07
C PRO A 263 7.36 34.95 -5.54
N ARG A 264 8.59 35.43 -5.78
CA ARG A 264 9.83 34.72 -5.44
C ARG A 264 9.90 34.33 -3.95
N ASP A 265 9.46 35.22 -3.07
CA ASP A 265 9.47 35.02 -1.61
C ASP A 265 8.64 33.78 -1.19
N LEU A 266 7.56 33.47 -1.89
CA LEU A 266 6.74 32.29 -1.61
C LEU A 266 7.41 31.00 -2.06
N VAL A 267 8.14 31.04 -3.18
CA VAL A 267 8.94 29.90 -3.67
C VAL A 267 10.07 29.59 -2.69
N GLU A 268 10.78 30.62 -2.22
CA GLU A 268 11.87 30.48 -1.26
C GLU A 268 11.37 29.94 0.10
N ALA A 269 10.21 30.42 0.57
CA ALA A 269 9.58 29.90 1.80
C ALA A 269 9.15 28.43 1.68
N ALA A 270 8.52 28.04 0.56
CA ALA A 270 8.11 26.65 0.33
C ALA A 270 9.30 25.69 0.25
N GLN A 271 10.40 26.10 -0.39
CA GLN A 271 11.64 25.33 -0.43
C GLN A 271 12.25 25.14 0.97
N ALA A 272 12.22 26.18 1.82
CA ALA A 272 12.69 26.09 3.19
C ALA A 272 11.82 25.15 4.04
N THR A 273 10.48 25.20 3.89
CA THR A 273 9.57 24.26 4.56
C THR A 273 9.83 22.82 4.12
N LEU A 274 9.96 22.57 2.82
CA LEU A 274 10.27 21.25 2.27
C LEU A 274 11.61 20.72 2.79
N ALA A 275 12.65 21.56 2.83
CA ALA A 275 13.95 21.17 3.39
C ALA A 275 13.83 20.79 4.87
N THR A 276 13.02 21.51 5.64
CA THR A 276 12.78 21.22 7.06
C THR A 276 12.08 19.88 7.23
N GLU A 277 11.05 19.62 6.44
CA GLU A 277 10.32 18.34 6.43
C GLU A 277 11.20 17.16 6.04
N MET A 278 12.15 17.35 5.11
CA MET A 278 13.12 16.31 4.73
C MET A 278 14.18 16.03 5.79
N THR A 279 14.55 17.03 6.60
CA THR A 279 15.53 16.86 7.70
C THR A 279 14.91 16.35 9.00
N ALA A 280 13.58 16.42 9.12
CA ALA A 280 12.83 15.99 10.30
C ALA A 280 12.28 14.54 10.18
N ALA A 281 12.53 13.89 9.05
CA ALA A 281 12.26 12.47 8.79
C ALA A 281 13.55 11.65 8.93
#